data_AF-A0A1E5QYJ1-F1
#
_entry.id   AF-A0A1E5QYJ1-F1
#
_cell.length_a   1.000
_cell.length_b   1.000
_cell.length_c   1.000
_cell.angle_alpha   90.00
_cell.angle_beta   90.00
_cell.angle_gamma   90.00
#
_symmetry.space_group_name_H-M   'P 1'
#
loop_
_entity.id
_entity.type
_entity.pdbx_description
1 polymer ?
#
loop_
_entity_poly.entity_id
_entity_poly.type
_entity_poly.pdbx_seq_one_letter_code
_entity_poly.pdbx_strand_id
1 'polypeptide(L)'
;MGKYYHRTEYLDQEGAIAFNAMKEGAKAEGVDLVLISGFRSVAYQTTLFYNQVSKRGSAEAAAKLSAPPAYSEHHTGYAVDIGDGKQPNFDFKPEFESSNAGQWLFRNAHRYGFEMSFPRNNRQGVSYEPWHWRFVASPRANEIFNLARQLAQN
;
A
#
# COMPACT_ATOMS: atom_id res chain seq x y z
N MET A 1 21.96 14.30 3.31
CA MET A 1 20.60 14.88 3.32
C MET A 1 19.81 14.29 2.17
N GLY A 2 19.04 13.22 2.41
CA GLY A 2 18.26 12.57 1.38
C GLY A 2 16.85 13.14 1.31
N LYS A 3 16.44 13.60 0.13
CA LYS A 3 15.06 14.01 -0.16
C LYS A 3 14.25 12.75 -0.40
N TYR A 4 13.58 12.24 0.62
CA TYR A 4 12.68 11.10 0.47
C TYR A 4 11.25 11.63 0.60
N TYR A 5 10.59 11.75 -0.56
CA TYR A 5 9.16 12.03 -0.75
C TYR A 5 8.61 13.34 -0.14
N HIS A 6 9.18 14.50 -0.50
CA HIS A 6 8.52 15.81 -0.25
C HIS A 6 7.36 16.08 -1.23
N ARG A 7 6.35 15.20 -1.24
CA ARG A 7 5.13 15.35 -2.05
C ARG A 7 3.90 15.19 -1.16
N THR A 8 2.86 15.95 -1.47
CA THR A 8 1.57 15.82 -0.83
C THR A 8 0.89 14.57 -1.34
N GLU A 9 0.62 13.62 -0.44
CA GLU A 9 -0.24 12.48 -0.70
C GLU A 9 -1.64 12.77 -0.14
N TYR A 10 -2.64 12.18 -0.78
CA TYR A 10 -4.04 12.29 -0.35
C TYR A 10 -4.54 10.93 0.12
N LEU A 11 -5.44 10.92 1.10
CA LEU A 11 -6.17 9.74 1.54
C LEU A 11 -7.62 10.14 1.78
N ASP A 12 -8.51 9.17 1.80
CA ASP A 12 -9.83 9.39 2.39
C ASP A 12 -9.65 9.82 3.86
N GLN A 13 -10.53 10.67 4.36
CA GLN A 13 -10.39 11.30 5.68
C GLN A 13 -10.24 10.26 6.80
N GLU A 14 -11.01 9.18 6.78
CA GLU A 14 -10.95 8.14 7.81
C GLU A 14 -9.60 7.42 7.76
N GLY A 15 -9.14 7.08 6.55
CA GLY A 15 -7.82 6.48 6.33
C GLY A 15 -6.68 7.40 6.74
N ALA A 16 -6.79 8.69 6.48
CA ALA A 16 -5.79 9.70 6.88
C ALA A 16 -5.66 9.80 8.41
N ILE A 17 -6.80 9.86 9.12
CA ILE A 17 -6.82 9.91 10.59
C ILE A 17 -6.18 8.64 11.16
N ALA A 18 -6.58 7.47 10.66
CA ALA A 18 -6.03 6.19 11.10
C ALA A 18 -4.54 6.07 10.81
N PHE A 19 -4.09 6.47 9.62
CA PHE A 19 -2.67 6.44 9.24
C PHE A 19 -1.82 7.35 10.12
N ASN A 20 -2.30 8.56 10.42
CA ASN A 20 -1.59 9.48 11.31
C ASN A 20 -1.48 8.92 12.73
N ALA A 21 -2.54 8.30 13.26
CA ALA A 21 -2.49 7.61 14.55
C ALA A 21 -1.48 6.45 14.55
N MET A 22 -1.47 5.64 13.48
CA MET A 22 -0.51 4.54 13.30
C MET A 22 0.93 5.05 13.27
N LYS A 23 1.18 6.15 12.54
CA LYS A 23 2.50 6.78 12.43
C LYS A 23 2.99 7.31 13.77
N GLU A 24 2.14 7.99 14.55
CA GLU A 24 2.52 8.47 15.87
C GLU A 24 2.77 7.33 16.86
N GLY A 25 1.98 6.25 16.78
CA GLY A 25 2.20 5.04 17.57
C GLY A 25 3.56 4.39 17.28
N ALA A 26 3.92 4.25 16.00
CA ALA A 26 5.23 3.73 15.61
C ALA A 26 6.37 4.64 16.07
N LYS A 27 6.19 5.95 15.94
CA LYS A 27 7.18 6.95 16.34
C LYS A 27 7.46 6.93 17.84
N ALA A 28 6.43 6.69 18.67
CA ALA A 28 6.59 6.53 20.11
C ALA A 28 7.48 5.31 20.47
N GLU A 29 7.57 4.31 19.59
CA GLU A 29 8.45 3.15 19.72
C GLU A 29 9.78 3.31 18.94
N GLY A 30 10.09 4.51 18.44
CA GLY A 30 11.34 4.81 17.73
C GLY A 30 11.39 4.32 16.27
N VAL A 31 10.23 3.93 15.71
CA VAL A 31 10.05 3.49 14.32
C VAL A 31 9.52 4.63 13.46
N ASP A 32 10.15 4.89 12.32
CA ASP A 32 9.77 5.98 11.41
C ASP A 32 9.03 5.43 10.18
N LEU A 33 7.69 5.50 10.22
CA LEU A 33 6.85 5.14 9.08
C LEU A 33 6.73 6.32 8.11
N VAL A 34 7.14 6.08 6.85
CA VAL A 34 7.07 7.07 5.78
C VAL A 34 5.95 6.70 4.81
N LEU A 35 5.03 7.63 4.56
CA LEU A 35 4.05 7.48 3.49
C LEU A 35 4.74 7.74 2.15
N ILE A 36 4.82 6.71 1.31
CA ILE A 36 5.43 6.81 -0.02
C ILE A 36 4.36 7.16 -1.07
N SER A 37 3.17 6.56 -0.95
CA SER A 37 2.08 6.70 -1.92
C SER A 37 0.73 6.51 -1.23
N GLY A 38 -0.20 7.43 -1.48
CA GLY A 38 -1.61 7.35 -1.07
C GLY A 38 -2.52 7.25 -2.29
N PHE A 39 -3.54 8.09 -2.38
CA PHE A 39 -4.49 8.13 -3.49
C PHE A 39 -3.79 8.28 -4.85
N ARG A 40 -4.24 7.47 -5.82
CA ARG A 40 -3.83 7.57 -7.23
C ARG A 40 -5.07 7.71 -8.10
N SER A 41 -5.07 8.68 -9.01
CA SER A 41 -6.13 8.79 -10.02
C SER A 41 -6.01 7.66 -11.05
N VAL A 42 -7.12 7.33 -11.72
CA VAL A 42 -7.13 6.34 -12.82
C VAL A 42 -6.16 6.74 -13.94
N ALA A 43 -6.09 8.04 -14.27
CA ALA A 43 -5.15 8.55 -15.27
C ALA A 43 -3.69 8.30 -14.87
N TYR A 44 -3.32 8.56 -13.61
CA TYR A 44 -1.97 8.29 -13.14
C TYR A 44 -1.65 6.79 -13.13
N GLN A 45 -2.59 5.96 -12.67
CA GLN A 45 -2.45 4.51 -12.70
C GLN A 45 -2.29 3.96 -14.12
N THR A 46 -2.95 4.59 -15.10
CA THR A 46 -2.81 4.28 -16.53
C THR A 46 -1.37 4.43 -16.97
N THR A 47 -0.74 5.56 -16.66
CA THR A 47 0.68 5.78 -16.98
C THR A 47 1.58 4.72 -16.31
N LEU A 48 1.35 4.43 -15.02
CA LEU A 48 2.15 3.43 -14.30
C LEU A 48 2.00 2.02 -14.89
N PHE A 49 0.78 1.61 -15.22
CA PHE A 49 0.50 0.31 -15.80
C PHE A 49 1.18 0.13 -17.16
N TYR A 50 0.99 1.08 -18.09
CA TYR A 50 1.59 0.97 -19.43
C TYR A 50 3.12 1.03 -19.41
N ASN A 51 3.71 1.78 -18.48
CA ASN A 51 5.17 1.74 -18.27
C ASN A 51 5.64 0.33 -17.88
N GLN A 52 4.87 -0.41 -17.08
CA GLN A 52 5.18 -1.80 -16.74
C GLN A 52 4.93 -2.73 -17.92
N VAL A 53 3.88 -2.52 -18.72
CA VAL A 53 3.65 -3.29 -19.96
C VAL A 53 4.85 -3.17 -20.89
N SER A 54 5.34 -1.94 -21.14
CA SER A 54 6.52 -1.73 -21.99
C SER A 54 7.78 -2.42 -21.46
N LYS A 55 7.94 -2.52 -20.14
CA LYS A 55 9.10 -3.19 -19.51
C LYS A 55 8.99 -4.70 -19.43
N ARG A 56 7.77 -5.24 -19.37
CA ARG A 56 7.51 -6.67 -19.12
C ARG A 56 7.05 -7.43 -20.37
N GLY A 57 6.67 -6.72 -21.43
CA GLY A 57 6.28 -7.30 -22.71
C GLY A 57 4.83 -7.77 -22.79
N SER A 58 4.07 -7.79 -21.69
CA SER A 58 2.64 -8.14 -21.71
C SER A 58 1.85 -7.48 -20.56
N ALA A 59 0.53 -7.38 -20.74
CA ALA A 59 -0.38 -6.86 -19.73
C ALA A 59 -0.47 -7.79 -18.51
N GLU A 60 -0.45 -9.10 -18.74
CA GLU A 60 -0.50 -10.13 -17.70
C GLU A 60 0.75 -10.08 -16.82
N ALA A 61 1.94 -9.91 -17.42
CA ALA A 61 3.18 -9.76 -16.67
C ALA A 61 3.24 -8.43 -15.90
N ALA A 62 2.67 -7.36 -16.45
CA ALA A 62 2.55 -6.07 -15.78
C ALA A 62 1.58 -6.11 -14.59
N ALA A 63 0.44 -6.79 -14.74
CA ALA A 63 -0.61 -6.90 -13.72
C ALA A 63 -0.14 -7.54 -12.41
N LYS A 64 0.92 -8.36 -12.45
CA LYS A 64 1.55 -8.92 -11.24
C LYS A 64 2.29 -7.88 -10.39
N LEU A 65 2.59 -6.70 -10.93
CA LEU A 65 3.43 -5.67 -10.28
C LEU A 65 2.76 -4.30 -10.22
N SER A 66 1.72 -4.07 -11.02
CA SER A 66 0.97 -2.82 -11.04
C SER A 66 -0.44 -3.15 -11.46
N ALA A 67 -1.41 -2.76 -10.63
CA ALA A 67 -2.81 -3.00 -10.93
C ALA A 67 -3.20 -2.34 -12.27
N PRO A 68 -4.04 -2.99 -13.09
CA PRO A 68 -4.67 -2.35 -14.23
C PRO A 68 -5.44 -1.09 -13.81
N PRO A 69 -5.60 -0.09 -14.69
CA PRO A 69 -6.36 1.12 -14.38
C PRO A 69 -7.79 0.79 -13.97
N ALA A 70 -8.32 1.49 -12.96
CA ALA A 70 -9.60 1.22 -12.30
C ALA A 70 -9.64 -0.01 -11.39
N TYR A 71 -8.56 -0.79 -11.29
CA TYR A 71 -8.46 -1.95 -10.38
C TYR A 71 -7.44 -1.73 -9.23
N SER A 72 -6.82 -0.55 -9.14
CA SER A 72 -5.90 -0.24 -8.03
C SER A 72 -6.65 0.14 -6.75
N GLU A 73 -6.26 -0.46 -5.61
CA GLU A 73 -6.79 -0.07 -4.30
C GLU A 73 -6.50 1.40 -3.97
N HIS A 74 -5.44 2.00 -4.53
CA HIS A 74 -5.15 3.42 -4.35
C HIS A 74 -6.21 4.36 -4.95
N HIS A 75 -7.08 3.87 -5.85
CA HIS A 75 -8.23 4.65 -6.32
C HIS A 75 -9.24 4.92 -5.20
N THR A 76 -9.27 4.09 -4.17
CA THR A 76 -10.22 4.21 -3.06
C THR A 76 -9.85 5.32 -2.08
N GLY A 77 -8.58 5.72 -2.05
CA GLY A 77 -8.03 6.60 -1.01
C GLY A 77 -7.76 5.92 0.34
N TYR A 78 -8.02 4.61 0.47
CA TYR A 78 -7.78 3.85 1.70
C TYR A 78 -6.50 3.01 1.69
N ALA A 79 -5.82 2.90 0.54
CA ALA A 79 -4.56 2.17 0.40
C ALA A 79 -3.34 3.09 0.52
N VAL A 80 -2.29 2.58 1.16
CA VAL A 80 -1.02 3.27 1.41
C VAL A 80 0.15 2.34 1.08
N ASP A 81 1.17 2.90 0.44
CA ASP A 81 2.51 2.30 0.39
C ASP A 81 3.39 2.95 1.45
N ILE A 82 3.99 2.14 2.32
CA ILE A 82 4.73 2.58 3.50
C ILE A 82 6.20 2.16 3.38
N GLY A 83 7.11 3.07 3.74
CA GLY A 83 8.56 2.85 3.83
C GLY A 83 9.11 2.99 5.25
N ASP A 84 10.38 2.62 5.41
CA ASP A 84 11.16 2.85 6.63
C ASP A 84 12.01 4.11 6.41
N GLY A 85 11.78 5.15 7.22
CA GLY A 85 12.52 6.40 7.11
C GLY A 85 14.03 6.27 7.31
N LYS A 86 14.48 5.17 7.94
CA LYS A 86 15.91 4.84 8.13
C LYS A 86 16.47 3.91 7.03
N GLN A 87 15.61 3.29 6.22
CA GLN A 87 16.01 2.31 5.19
C GLN A 87 15.27 2.52 3.85
N PRO A 88 15.38 3.71 3.22
CA PRO A 88 14.68 4.00 1.95
C PRO A 88 15.14 3.12 0.77
N ASN A 89 16.27 2.43 0.90
CA ASN A 89 16.74 1.46 -0.09
C ASN A 89 15.87 0.19 -0.17
N PHE A 90 14.97 -0.03 0.80
CA PHE A 90 14.01 -1.13 0.82
C PHE A 90 12.64 -0.78 0.26
N ASP A 91 12.39 0.49 -0.08
CA ASP A 91 11.12 0.93 -0.66
C ASP A 91 10.73 0.10 -1.89
N PHE A 92 9.48 -0.36 -1.92
CA PHE A 92 8.92 -1.21 -2.99
C PHE A 92 9.68 -2.52 -3.24
N LYS A 93 10.33 -3.07 -2.20
CA LYS A 93 11.04 -4.35 -2.27
C LYS A 93 10.67 -5.28 -1.12
N PRO A 94 10.76 -6.61 -1.33
CA PRO A 94 10.49 -7.59 -0.28
C PRO A 94 11.28 -7.36 1.01
N GLU A 95 12.52 -6.86 0.91
CA GLU A 95 13.42 -6.56 2.03
C GLU A 95 12.82 -5.59 3.06
N PHE A 96 11.83 -4.77 2.66
CA PHE A 96 11.07 -3.92 3.58
C PHE A 96 10.48 -4.72 4.74
N GLU A 97 10.11 -5.99 4.54
CA GLU A 97 9.59 -6.85 5.59
C GLU A 97 10.57 -7.04 6.75
N SER A 98 11.88 -6.96 6.47
CA SER A 98 12.94 -7.11 7.48
C SER A 98 13.33 -5.80 8.17
N SER A 99 12.80 -4.67 7.67
CA SER A 99 13.02 -3.36 8.26
C SER A 99 12.32 -3.20 9.62
N ASN A 100 12.72 -2.21 10.40
CA ASN A 100 12.05 -1.93 11.67
C ASN A 100 10.60 -1.50 11.44
N ALA A 101 10.34 -0.71 10.39
CA ALA A 101 9.01 -0.30 9.98
C ALA A 101 8.13 -1.50 9.58
N GLY A 102 8.62 -2.36 8.69
CA GLY A 102 7.89 -3.55 8.22
C GLY A 102 7.55 -4.51 9.36
N GLN A 103 8.53 -4.82 10.21
CA GLN A 103 8.34 -5.66 11.40
C GLN A 103 7.32 -5.06 12.37
N TRP A 104 7.37 -3.75 12.58
CA TRP A 104 6.41 -3.06 13.43
C TRP A 104 4.99 -3.10 12.85
N LEU A 105 4.82 -2.87 11.54
CA LEU A 105 3.54 -2.94 10.85
C LEU A 105 2.89 -4.32 10.99
N PHE A 106 3.63 -5.41 10.75
CA PHE A 106 3.09 -6.76 10.90
C PHE A 106 2.52 -7.05 12.29
N ARG A 107 3.11 -6.46 13.34
CA ARG A 107 2.64 -6.63 14.71
C ARG A 107 1.53 -5.68 15.10
N ASN A 108 1.49 -4.47 14.54
CA ASN A 108 0.69 -3.38 15.10
C ASN A 108 -0.35 -2.77 14.16
N ALA A 109 -0.21 -2.89 12.84
CA ALA A 109 -1.07 -2.18 11.88
C ALA A 109 -2.57 -2.49 12.07
N HIS A 110 -2.92 -3.72 12.42
CA HIS A 110 -4.30 -4.15 12.71
C HIS A 110 -4.94 -3.36 13.85
N ARG A 111 -4.16 -2.88 14.83
CA ARG A 111 -4.63 -2.07 15.97
C ARG A 111 -5.12 -0.69 15.52
N TYR A 112 -4.69 -0.25 14.34
CA TYR A 112 -5.09 1.00 13.70
C TYR A 112 -6.05 0.77 12.53
N GLY A 113 -6.55 -0.45 12.37
CA GLY A 113 -7.51 -0.79 11.32
C GLY A 113 -6.91 -1.03 9.94
N PHE A 114 -5.59 -1.27 9.86
CA PHE A 114 -4.90 -1.61 8.61
C PHE A 114 -4.62 -3.10 8.50
N GLU A 115 -4.72 -3.62 7.28
CA GLU A 115 -4.26 -4.95 6.91
C GLU A 115 -3.42 -4.90 5.64
N MET A 116 -2.55 -5.90 5.45
CA MET A 116 -1.73 -6.03 4.25
C MET A 116 -2.57 -6.61 3.11
N SER A 117 -2.60 -5.94 1.95
CA SER A 117 -3.45 -6.36 0.83
C SER A 117 -2.88 -7.56 0.08
N PHE A 118 -1.55 -7.61 -0.07
CA PHE A 118 -0.87 -8.59 -0.93
C PHE A 118 0.18 -9.42 -0.18
N PRO A 119 -0.23 -10.31 0.74
CA PRO A 119 0.66 -11.30 1.33
C PRO A 119 1.20 -12.27 0.27
N ARG A 120 2.22 -13.06 0.65
CA ARG A 120 2.67 -14.20 -0.16
C ARG A 120 1.47 -15.10 -0.47
N ASN A 121 1.41 -15.58 -1.71
CA ASN A 121 0.34 -16.46 -2.20
C ASN A 121 -1.07 -15.86 -2.07
N ASN A 122 -1.21 -14.53 -2.15
CA ASN A 122 -2.54 -13.91 -2.21
C ASN A 122 -3.31 -14.39 -3.45
N ARG A 123 -4.62 -14.56 -3.31
CA ARG A 123 -5.49 -15.09 -4.37
C ARG A 123 -5.64 -14.16 -5.59
N GLN A 124 -5.28 -12.88 -5.43
CA GLN A 124 -5.38 -11.89 -6.49
C GLN A 124 -4.26 -12.05 -7.54
N GLY A 125 -3.25 -12.88 -7.29
CA GLY A 125 -2.14 -13.11 -8.21
C GLY A 125 -1.17 -11.94 -8.32
N VAL A 126 -1.30 -10.94 -7.45
CA VAL A 126 -0.36 -9.82 -7.30
C VAL A 126 0.90 -10.33 -6.60
N SER A 127 2.06 -9.76 -6.94
CA SER A 127 3.32 -10.09 -6.26
C SER A 127 3.22 -9.76 -4.76
N TYR A 128 4.13 -10.34 -3.97
CA TYR A 128 4.21 -9.99 -2.54
C TYR A 128 4.63 -8.53 -2.36
N GLU A 129 3.81 -7.74 -1.66
CA GLU A 129 4.04 -6.32 -1.43
C GLU A 129 3.96 -5.97 0.07
N PRO A 130 5.02 -6.22 0.88
CA PRO A 130 5.01 -5.95 2.32
C PRO A 130 4.83 -4.47 2.69
N TRP A 131 5.04 -3.57 1.73
CA TRP A 131 4.85 -2.13 1.88
C TRP A 131 3.39 -1.68 1.69
N HIS A 132 2.53 -2.52 1.10
CA HIS A 132 1.19 -2.12 0.68
C HIS A 132 0.11 -2.54 1.69
N TRP A 133 -0.55 -1.54 2.28
CA TRP A 133 -1.53 -1.71 3.34
C TRP A 133 -2.82 -0.95 3.04
N ARG A 134 -3.95 -1.48 3.47
CA ARG A 134 -5.27 -0.86 3.31
C ARG A 134 -5.99 -0.69 4.64
N PHE A 135 -6.64 0.46 4.81
CA PHE A 135 -7.54 0.70 5.93
C PHE A 135 -8.88 0.00 5.69
N VAL A 136 -9.39 -0.74 6.68
CA VAL A 136 -10.63 -1.53 6.57
C VAL A 136 -11.58 -1.36 7.75
N ALA A 137 -11.26 -0.48 8.71
CA ALA A 137 -11.98 -0.40 9.98
C ALA A 137 -13.13 0.63 10.02
N SER A 138 -13.55 1.18 8.88
CA SER A 138 -14.81 1.92 8.76
C SER A 138 -15.84 1.15 7.92
N PRO A 139 -17.15 1.39 8.08
CA PRO A 139 -18.18 0.75 7.27
C PRO A 139 -17.93 0.88 5.76
N ARG A 140 -17.57 2.09 5.30
CA ARG A 140 -17.31 2.39 3.89
C ARG A 140 -16.08 1.65 3.35
N ALA A 141 -14.97 1.70 4.10
CA ALA A 141 -13.76 1.00 3.71
C ALA A 141 -13.99 -0.52 3.69
N ASN A 142 -14.66 -1.06 4.71
CA ASN A 142 -14.95 -2.48 4.81
C ASN A 142 -15.87 -2.96 3.67
N GLU A 143 -16.88 -2.18 3.27
CA GLU A 143 -17.74 -2.50 2.13
C GLU A 143 -16.94 -2.62 0.82
N ILE A 144 -16.09 -1.63 0.53
CA ILE A 144 -15.22 -1.61 -0.67
C ILE A 144 -14.35 -2.88 -0.74
N PHE A 145 -13.67 -3.23 0.36
CA PHE A 145 -12.74 -4.35 0.35
C PHE A 145 -13.40 -5.72 0.55
N ASN A 146 -14.59 -5.80 1.14
CA ASN A 146 -15.35 -7.05 1.18
C ASN A 146 -15.80 -7.48 -0.21
N LEU A 147 -16.26 -6.53 -1.04
CA LEU A 147 -16.59 -6.81 -2.43
C LEU A 147 -15.35 -7.33 -3.19
N ALA A 148 -14.20 -6.68 -3.02
CA ALA A 148 -12.95 -7.12 -3.62
C ALA A 148 -12.53 -8.54 -3.16
N ARG A 149 -12.67 -8.84 -1.86
CA ARG A 149 -12.36 -10.18 -1.31
C ARG A 149 -13.29 -11.26 -1.87
N GLN A 150 -14.58 -10.98 -2.05
CA GLN A 150 -15.54 -11.93 -2.61
C GLN A 150 -15.26 -12.23 -4.08
N LEU A 151 -14.92 -11.21 -4.87
CA LEU A 151 -14.55 -11.37 -6.28
C LEU A 151 -13.25 -12.17 -6.45
N ALA A 152 -12.33 -12.13 -5.49
CA ALA A 152 -11.09 -12.91 -5.50
C ALA A 152 -11.25 -14.36 -4.97
N GLN A 153 -12.45 -14.75 -4.49
CA GLN A 153 -12.75 -16.10 -3.99
C GLN A 153 -13.52 -16.96 -5.00
N ASN A 154 -14.06 -16.36 -6.05
CA ASN A 154 -14.78 -17.02 -7.15
C ASN A 154 -13.89 -17.16 -8.38
#